data_AF-A0A7K1BRA5-F1
#
_entry.id   AF-A0A7K1BRA5-F1
#
_cell.length_a   1.000
_cell.length_b   1.000
_cell.length_c   1.000
_cell.angle_alpha   90.00
_cell.angle_beta   90.00
_cell.angle_gamma   90.00
#
_symmetry.space_group_name_H-M   'P 1'
#
loop_
_entity.id
_entity.type
_entity.pdbx_description
1 polymer ?
#
loop_
_entity_poly.entity_id
_entity_poly.type
_entity_poly.pdbx_seq_one_letter_code
_entity_poly.pdbx_strand_id
1 'polypeptide(L)'
;ASDFAFLLALPVIAGAAFLKLPDLFAPEYRSLLGPILAGSIVSFFATYASVTFLVKWFKTKTLYPFAIYCLLVGLISIIRFA
;
A
#
# COMPACT_ATOMS: atom_id res chain seq x y z
N ALA A 1 -2.42 -12.11 -14.73
CA ALA A 1 -2.60 -10.63 -14.74
C ALA A 1 -1.95 -9.98 -13.52
N SER A 2 -2.14 -10.53 -12.31
CA SER A 2 -1.52 -10.00 -11.08
C SER A 2 0.00 -10.01 -11.06
N ASP A 3 0.66 -11.04 -11.61
CA ASP A 3 2.14 -11.09 -11.65
C ASP A 3 2.75 -9.98 -12.51
N PHE A 4 2.14 -9.70 -13.67
CA PHE A 4 2.56 -8.62 -14.55
C PHE A 4 2.30 -7.23 -13.94
N ALA A 5 1.19 -7.04 -13.22
CA ALA A 5 0.93 -5.80 -12.50
C ALA A 5 1.90 -5.59 -11.33
N PHE A 6 2.29 -6.66 -10.63
CA PHE A 6 3.26 -6.60 -9.54
C PHE A 6 4.69 -6.31 -10.05
N LEU A 7 5.08 -6.93 -11.17
CA LEU A 7 6.35 -6.67 -11.86
C LEU A 7 6.45 -5.24 -12.40
N LEU A 8 5.34 -4.61 -12.79
CA LEU A 8 5.32 -3.22 -13.26
C LEU A 8 5.26 -2.23 -12.07
N ALA A 9 4.58 -2.59 -10.98
CA ALA A 9 4.52 -1.78 -9.77
C ALA A 9 5.85 -1.74 -9.00
N LEU A 10 6.59 -2.86 -8.92
CA LEU A 10 7.89 -2.94 -8.26
C LEU A 10 8.91 -1.89 -8.70
N PRO A 11 9.22 -1.69 -9.99
CA PRO A 11 10.18 -0.69 -10.44
C PRO A 11 9.72 0.74 -10.17
N VAL A 12 8.41 1.01 -10.27
CA VAL A 12 7.84 2.33 -9.96
C VAL A 12 7.97 2.64 -8.46
N ILE A 13 7.61 1.67 -7.60
CA ILE A 13 7.73 1.80 -6.14
C ILE A 13 9.20 1.92 -5.73
N ALA A 14 10.09 1.11 -6.31
CA ALA A 14 11.52 1.15 -6.03
C ALA A 14 12.14 2.48 -6.45
N GLY A 15 11.78 3.03 -7.62
CA GLY A 15 12.22 4.34 -8.06
C GLY A 15 11.73 5.47 -7.15
N ALA A 16 10.46 5.42 -6.74
CA ALA A 16 9.90 6.40 -5.81
C ALA A 16 10.56 6.33 -4.42
N ALA A 17 10.85 5.12 -3.92
CA ALA A 17 11.59 4.94 -2.68
C ALA A 17 13.00 5.51 -2.79
N PHE A 18 13.73 5.19 -3.86
CA PHE A 18 15.10 5.66 -4.07
C PHE A 18 15.20 7.20 -4.11
N LEU A 19 14.22 7.88 -4.71
CA LEU A 19 14.16 9.34 -4.70
C LEU A 19 13.77 9.93 -3.34
N LYS A 20 12.92 9.24 -2.56
CA LYS A 20 12.51 9.70 -1.21
C LYS A 20 13.60 9.50 -0.16
N LEU A 21 14.38 8.42 -0.22
CA LEU A 21 15.43 8.11 0.76
C LEU A 21 16.35 9.31 1.10
N PRO A 22 17.00 9.99 0.12
CA PRO A 22 17.91 11.10 0.42
C PRO A 22 17.21 12.33 1.00
N ASP A 23 15.95 12.56 0.62
CA ASP A 23 15.12 13.64 1.15
C ASP A 23 14.86 13.43 2.66
N LEU A 24 14.64 12.19 3.10
CA LEU A 24 14.43 11.84 4.51
C LEU A 24 15.71 11.90 5.37
N PHE A 25 16.91 11.96 4.77
CA PHE A 25 18.19 12.07 5.49
C PHE A 25 18.65 13.51 5.76
N ALA A 26 17.91 14.52 5.31
CA ALA A 26 18.23 15.91 5.63
C ALA A 26 18.17 16.15 7.16
N PRO A 27 19.00 17.06 7.69
CA PRO A 27 19.21 17.22 9.13
C PRO A 27 17.95 17.59 9.94
N GLU A 28 16.89 18.10 9.29
CA GLU A 28 15.60 18.41 9.91
C GLU A 28 14.78 17.18 10.32
N TYR A 29 14.96 16.03 9.67
CA TYR A 29 14.07 14.86 9.84
C TYR A 29 14.65 13.79 10.77
N ARG A 30 15.81 14.03 11.40
CA ARG A 30 16.45 13.06 12.31
C ARG A 30 15.56 12.64 13.47
N SER A 31 14.68 13.52 13.94
CA SER A 31 13.68 13.21 14.99
C SER A 31 12.52 12.35 14.48
N LEU A 32 12.24 12.35 13.18
CA LEU A 32 11.18 11.55 12.54
C LEU A 32 11.65 10.16 12.09
N LEU A 33 12.97 9.88 12.12
CA LEU A 33 13.51 8.58 11.72
C LEU A 33 12.90 7.42 12.51
N GLY A 34 12.60 7.61 13.81
CA GLY A 34 11.91 6.62 14.64
C GLY A 34 10.51 6.26 14.10
N PRO A 35 9.60 7.24 13.94
CA PRO A 35 8.30 7.05 13.29
C PRO A 35 8.37 6.44 11.89
N ILE A 36 9.35 6.83 11.07
CA ILE A 36 9.53 6.31 9.70
C ILE A 36 9.87 4.81 9.74
N LEU A 37 10.76 4.39 10.64
CA LEU A 37 11.10 2.98 10.84
C LEU A 37 9.89 2.17 11.33
N ALA A 38 9.16 2.69 12.32
CA ALA A 38 7.94 2.06 12.81
C ALA A 38 6.88 1.94 11.70
N GLY A 39 6.65 3.00 10.94
CA GLY A 39 5.71 3.03 9.81
C GLY A 39 6.10 2.07 8.69
N SER A 40 7.41 1.95 8.40
CA SER A 40 7.93 1.03 7.39
C SER A 40 7.67 -0.43 7.79
N ILE A 41 7.93 -0.79 9.05
CA ILE A 41 7.65 -2.13 9.58
C ILE A 41 6.15 -2.42 9.52
N VAL A 42 5.32 -1.52 10.04
CA VAL A 42 3.86 -1.69 10.03
C VAL A 42 3.33 -1.85 8.61
N SER A 43 3.80 -1.04 7.67
CA SER A 43 3.38 -1.10 6.26
C SER A 43 3.82 -2.40 5.58
N PHE A 44 5.00 -2.92 5.93
CA PHE A 44 5.50 -4.20 5.42
C PHE A 44 4.59 -5.36 5.85
N PHE A 45 4.26 -5.43 7.15
CA PHE A 45 3.35 -6.45 7.67
C PHE A 45 1.92 -6.29 7.12
N ALA A 46 1.41 -5.06 7.07
CA ALA A 46 0.06 -4.78 6.56
C ALA A 46 -0.08 -5.17 5.08
N THR A 47 0.93 -4.84 4.26
CA THR A 47 0.95 -5.21 2.83
C THR A 47 1.04 -6.72 2.67
N TYR A 48 1.92 -7.39 3.41
CA TYR A 48 2.06 -8.84 3.35
C TYR A 48 0.76 -9.57 3.74
N ALA A 49 0.12 -9.13 4.82
CA ALA A 49 -1.14 -9.67 5.29
C ALA A 49 -2.27 -9.44 4.26
N SER A 50 -2.39 -8.23 3.71
CA SER A 50 -3.38 -7.91 2.69
C SER A 50 -3.20 -8.75 1.42
N VAL A 51 -1.98 -8.85 0.90
CA VAL A 51 -1.70 -9.59 -0.35
C VAL A 51 -1.97 -11.08 -0.14
N THR A 52 -1.52 -11.66 0.98
CA THR A 52 -1.76 -13.08 1.28
C THR A 52 -3.25 -13.38 1.45
N PHE A 53 -3.98 -12.50 2.14
CA PHE A 53 -5.43 -12.63 2.28
C PHE A 53 -6.11 -12.57 0.92
N LEU A 54 -5.78 -11.56 0.11
CA LEU A 54 -6.37 -11.35 -1.21
C LEU A 54 -6.11 -12.55 -2.14
N VAL A 55 -4.86 -13.00 -2.26
CA VAL A 55 -4.49 -14.15 -3.12
C VAL A 55 -5.19 -15.44 -2.66
N LYS A 56 -5.30 -15.67 -1.35
CA LYS A 56 -6.00 -16.84 -0.80
C LYS A 56 -7.51 -16.76 -1.01
N TRP A 57 -8.11 -15.57 -0.95
CA TRP A 57 -9.53 -15.33 -1.20
C TRP A 57 -9.92 -15.46 -2.68
N PHE A 58 -9.05 -14.99 -3.59
CA PHE A 58 -9.23 -15.10 -5.04
C PHE A 58 -9.34 -16.55 -5.53
N LYS A 59 -8.76 -17.52 -4.80
CA LYS A 59 -8.85 -18.94 -5.15
C LYS A 59 -10.20 -19.59 -4.86
N THR A 60 -11.07 -19.00 -4.03
CA THR A 60 -12.26 -19.70 -3.51
C THR A 60 -13.59 -18.98 -3.73
N LYS A 61 -13.63 -17.65 -3.95
CA LYS A 61 -14.88 -16.92 -4.18
C LYS A 61 -14.71 -15.78 -5.20
N THR A 62 -15.71 -15.63 -6.05
CA THR A 62 -15.86 -14.65 -7.15
C THR A 62 -15.64 -13.19 -6.69
N LEU A 63 -14.99 -12.36 -7.51
CA LEU A 63 -14.53 -10.95 -7.28
C LEU A 63 -15.55 -9.92 -6.73
N TYR A 64 -16.83 -10.28 -6.59
CA TYR A 64 -17.92 -9.37 -6.20
C TYR A 64 -17.74 -8.63 -4.85
N PRO A 65 -17.25 -9.23 -3.75
CA PRO A 65 -17.16 -8.53 -2.48
C PRO A 65 -16.03 -7.49 -2.44
N PHE A 66 -14.96 -7.66 -3.23
CA PHE A 66 -13.92 -6.64 -3.36
C PHE A 66 -14.44 -5.41 -4.11
N ALA A 67 -15.23 -5.62 -5.16
CA ALA A 67 -15.87 -4.54 -5.90
C ALA A 67 -16.86 -3.75 -5.02
N ILE A 68 -17.68 -4.45 -4.22
CA ILE A 68 -18.59 -3.82 -3.24
C ILE A 68 -17.81 -3.05 -2.16
N TYR A 69 -16.71 -3.61 -1.64
CA TYR A 69 -15.87 -2.91 -0.67
C TYR A 69 -15.28 -1.62 -1.25
N CYS A 70 -14.76 -1.66 -2.49
CA CYS A 70 -14.24 -0.47 -3.18
C CYS A 70 -15.34 0.58 -3.42
N LEU A 71 -16.54 0.15 -3.83
CA LEU A 71 -17.69 1.03 -4.02
C LEU A 71 -18.13 1.71 -2.71
N LEU A 72 -18.24 0.95 -1.62
CA LEU A 72 -18.61 1.50 -0.31
C LEU A 72 -17.57 2.50 0.20
N VAL A 73 -16.28 2.17 0.11
CA VAL A 73 -15.20 3.07 0.51
C VAL A 73 -15.18 4.33 -0.37
N GLY A 74 -15.37 4.18 -1.68
CA GLY A 74 -15.48 5.31 -2.60
C GLY A 74 -16.66 6.23 -2.25
N LEU A 75 -17.83 5.65 -1.94
CA LEU A 75 -19.01 6.39 -1.54
C LEU A 75 -18.79 7.14 -0.21
N ILE A 76 -18.18 6.48 0.77
CA ILE A 76 -17.87 7.08 2.08
C ILE A 76 -16.86 8.23 1.92
N SER A 77 -15.82 8.06 1.09
CA SER A 77 -14.84 9.12 0.83
C SER A 77 -15.48 10.33 0.15
N ILE A 78 -16.38 10.12 -0.82
CA ILE A 78 -17.12 11.21 -1.47
C ILE A 78 -17.97 11.95 -0.44
N ILE A 79 -18.68 11.23 0.43
CA ILE A 79 -19.51 11.85 1.48
C ILE A 79 -18.68 12.60 2.52
N ARG A 80 -17.45 12.14 2.81
CA ARG A 80 -16.57 12.75 3.81
C ARG A 80 -15.83 13.99 3.28
N PHE A 81 -15.60 14.06 1.98
CA PHE A 81 -14.85 15.15 1.31
C PHE A 81 -15.75 16.13 0.53
N ALA A 82 -17.07 15.88 0.48
CA ALA A 82 -18.11 16.81 0.06
C ALA A 82 -18.65 17.59 1.27
#